data_AF-A0A2T1HM53-F1
#
_entry.id   AF-A0A2T1HM53-F1
#
_cell.length_a   1.000
_cell.length_b   1.000
_cell.length_c   1.000
_cell.angle_alpha   90.00
_cell.angle_beta   90.00
_cell.angle_gamma   90.00
#
_symmetry.space_group_name_H-M   'P 1'
#
loop_
_entity.id
_entity.type
_entity.pdbx_description
1 polymer ?
#
loop_
_entity_poly.entity_id
_entity_poly.type
_entity_poly.pdbx_seq_one_letter_code
_entity_poly.pdbx_strand_id
1 'polypeptide(L)'
;MSPTIIMRLARAAPDRRPLSARLRPAGAVLSKAMGWPVRYWRARQHLAQLAGMTDVQLKDIGLTRADVISATALPRDEDPTERLALVVQERRITRGWRRP
;
A
#
# COMPACT_ATOMS: atom_id res chain seq x y z
N MET A 1 -50.93 43.93 -24.95
CA MET A 1 -51.08 42.93 -23.87
C MET A 1 -49.94 41.93 -24.03
N SER A 2 -48.74 42.27 -23.52
CA SER A 2 -47.53 41.44 -23.65
C SER A 2 -46.78 41.47 -22.33
N PRO A 3 -46.68 40.34 -21.60
CA PRO A 3 -45.90 40.30 -20.38
C PRO A 3 -44.43 40.05 -20.71
N THR A 4 -43.69 41.15 -20.66
CA THR A 4 -42.23 41.26 -20.57
C THR A 4 -41.72 40.47 -19.35
N ILE A 5 -40.84 39.51 -19.62
CA ILE A 5 -39.59 39.26 -18.87
C ILE A 5 -39.78 39.30 -17.33
N ILE A 6 -40.38 38.26 -16.77
CA ILE A 6 -40.21 37.94 -15.35
C ILE A 6 -38.97 37.07 -15.19
N MET A 7 -37.87 37.77 -14.91
CA MET A 7 -37.03 37.47 -13.76
C MET A 7 -36.33 36.10 -13.74
N ARG A 8 -35.22 36.07 -14.50
CA ARG A 8 -34.05 35.21 -14.32
C ARG A 8 -33.41 35.41 -12.94
N LEU A 9 -33.95 34.79 -11.89
CA LEU A 9 -33.38 34.89 -10.54
C LEU A 9 -33.67 33.65 -9.66
N ALA A 10 -33.31 32.47 -10.13
CA ALA A 10 -33.03 31.33 -9.25
C ALA A 10 -31.52 31.32 -8.93
N ARG A 11 -31.16 32.24 -8.03
CA ARG A 11 -29.84 32.43 -7.45
C ARG A 11 -29.35 31.12 -6.83
N ALA A 12 -28.13 30.71 -7.20
CA ALA A 12 -27.42 29.57 -6.65
C ALA A 12 -27.60 29.48 -5.13
N ALA A 13 -28.18 28.37 -4.68
CA ALA A 13 -28.23 28.04 -3.26
C ALA A 13 -26.78 27.94 -2.75
N PRO A 14 -26.43 28.60 -1.64
CA PRO A 14 -25.12 28.38 -1.01
C PRO A 14 -25.07 26.93 -0.56
N ASP A 15 -24.20 26.16 -1.19
CA ASP A 15 -23.87 24.78 -0.87
C ASP A 15 -23.43 24.72 0.62
N ARG A 16 -24.35 24.32 1.49
CA ARG A 16 -24.10 24.13 2.94
C ARG A 16 -23.35 22.82 3.14
N ARG A 17 -22.17 22.67 2.53
CA ARG A 17 -21.31 21.53 2.84
C ARG A 17 -20.81 21.70 4.27
N PRO A 18 -21.04 20.73 5.16
CA PRO A 18 -20.59 20.85 6.53
C PRO A 18 -19.06 20.92 6.56
N LEU A 19 -18.54 21.94 7.25
CA LEU A 19 -17.10 22.18 7.49
C LEU A 19 -16.41 21.04 8.27
N SER A 20 -17.18 20.03 8.73
CA SER A 20 -16.67 18.85 9.41
C SER A 20 -15.93 17.87 8.50
N ALA A 21 -16.02 18.01 7.17
CA ALA A 21 -15.33 17.14 6.22
C ALA A 21 -13.79 17.35 6.14
N ARG A 22 -13.23 18.29 6.91
CA ARG A 22 -11.79 18.60 6.90
C ARG A 22 -11.01 18.19 8.16
N LEU A 23 -11.66 17.50 9.09
CA LEU A 23 -10.96 16.88 10.21
C LEU A 23 -10.72 15.42 9.84
N ARG A 24 -9.63 15.16 9.10
CA ARG A 24 -9.02 13.83 9.08
C ARG A 24 -8.83 13.44 10.55
N PRO A 25 -9.34 12.30 11.04
CA PRO A 25 -9.26 12.00 12.46
C PRO A 25 -7.79 11.88 12.84
N ALA A 26 -7.28 12.86 13.59
CA ALA A 26 -5.90 12.90 14.06
C ALA A 26 -5.53 11.62 14.83
N GLY A 27 -6.52 10.99 15.47
CA GLY A 27 -6.36 9.70 16.16
C GLY A 27 -5.97 8.54 15.24
N ALA A 28 -6.37 8.52 13.97
CA ALA A 28 -6.00 7.46 13.03
C ALA A 28 -4.54 7.56 12.55
N VAL A 29 -3.98 8.77 12.54
CA VAL A 29 -2.56 9.01 12.21
C VAL A 29 -1.69 8.66 13.42
N LEU A 30 -2.14 9.01 14.63
CA LEU A 30 -1.43 8.73 15.87
C LEU A 30 -1.37 7.22 16.17
N SER A 31 -2.47 6.48 15.97
CA SER A 31 -2.50 5.03 16.15
C SER A 31 -1.63 4.28 15.14
N LYS A 32 -1.59 4.74 13.87
CA LYS A 32 -0.66 4.23 12.85
C LYS A 32 0.80 4.46 13.22
N ALA A 33 1.13 5.65 13.75
CA ALA A 33 2.49 5.99 14.17
C ALA A 33 2.95 5.13 15.36
N MET A 34 2.05 4.82 16.29
CA MET A 34 2.36 3.99 17.47
C MET A 34 2.64 2.52 17.11
N GLY A 35 1.99 2.00 16.06
CA GLY A 35 2.23 0.64 15.55
C GLY A 35 3.46 0.49 14.64
N TRP A 36 4.06 1.61 14.20
CA TRP A 36 5.20 1.60 13.26
C TRP A 36 6.42 0.82 13.78
N PRO A 37 6.89 1.00 15.04
CA PRO A 37 8.05 0.27 15.54
C PRO A 37 7.84 -1.25 15.59
N VAL A 38 6.63 -1.70 15.95
CA VAL A 38 6.29 -3.12 16.02
C VAL A 38 6.27 -3.74 14.63
N ARG A 39 5.66 -3.05 13.66
CA ARG A 39 5.63 -3.49 12.26
C ARG A 39 7.04 -3.60 11.68
N TYR A 40 7.88 -2.61 11.96
CA TYR A 40 9.28 -2.60 11.56
C TYR A 40 10.08 -3.75 12.17
N TRP A 41 9.91 -4.03 13.47
CA TRP A 41 10.60 -5.14 14.13
C TRP A 41 10.20 -6.49 13.53
N ARG A 42 8.90 -6.70 13.26
CA ARG A 42 8.42 -7.92 12.59
C ARG A 42 8.99 -8.06 11.18
N ALA A 43 8.98 -6.99 10.38
CA ALA A 43 9.58 -6.97 9.05
C ALA A 43 11.07 -7.36 9.07
N ARG A 44 11.83 -6.85 10.05
CA ARG A 44 13.24 -7.18 10.26
C ARG A 44 13.44 -8.64 10.67
N GLN A 45 12.59 -9.17 11.56
CA GLN A 45 12.63 -10.57 11.97
C GLN A 45 12.38 -11.50 10.78
N HIS A 46 11.41 -11.19 9.92
CA HIS A 46 11.14 -11.98 8.71
C HIS A 46 12.33 -11.95 7.74
N LEU A 47 12.94 -10.79 7.51
CA LEU A 47 14.15 -10.69 6.68
C LEU A 47 15.32 -11.48 7.28
N ALA A 48 15.52 -11.42 8.60
CA ALA A 48 16.56 -12.19 9.27
C ALA A 48 16.33 -13.70 9.14
N GLN A 49 15.07 -14.15 9.26
CA GLN A 49 14.71 -15.55 9.06
C GLN A 49 14.99 -16.00 7.62
N LEU A 50 14.61 -15.19 6.62
CA LEU A 50 14.90 -15.47 5.21
C LEU A 50 16.40 -15.45 4.91
N ALA A 51 17.16 -14.55 5.52
CA ALA A 51 18.61 -14.50 5.37
C ALA A 51 19.31 -15.75 5.93
N GLY A 52 18.73 -16.37 6.97
CA GLY A 52 19.19 -17.64 7.53
C GLY A 52 18.83 -18.88 6.71
N MET A 53 17.91 -18.78 5.74
CA MET A 53 17.55 -19.91 4.89
C MET A 53 18.66 -20.23 3.88
N THR A 54 18.78 -21.50 3.53
CA THR A 54 19.67 -21.96 2.44
C THR A 54 19.08 -21.59 1.08
N ASP A 55 19.91 -21.55 0.04
CA ASP A 55 19.46 -21.17 -1.30
C ASP A 55 18.44 -22.16 -1.88
N VAL A 56 18.51 -23.44 -1.49
CA VAL A 56 17.51 -24.47 -1.84
C VAL A 56 16.16 -24.14 -1.19
N GLN A 57 16.16 -23.84 0.11
CA GLN A 57 14.94 -23.47 0.84
C GLN A 57 14.30 -22.18 0.29
N LEU A 58 15.12 -21.18 -0.05
CA LEU A 58 14.63 -19.96 -0.71
C LEU A 58 14.02 -20.27 -2.08
N LYS A 59 14.65 -21.17 -2.85
CA LYS A 59 14.16 -21.57 -4.17
C LYS A 59 12.81 -22.28 -4.10
N ASP A 60 12.57 -23.09 -3.07
CA ASP A 60 11.29 -23.80 -2.86
C ASP A 60 10.13 -22.82 -2.67
N ILE A 61 10.34 -21.72 -1.95
CA ILE A 61 9.36 -20.64 -1.82
C ILE A 61 9.34 -19.67 -3.03
N GLY A 62 10.22 -19.88 -4.01
CA GLY A 62 10.28 -19.12 -5.25
C GLY A 62 11.14 -17.85 -5.18
N LEU A 63 11.96 -17.71 -4.14
CA LEU A 63 12.88 -16.60 -3.92
C LEU A 63 14.32 -16.98 -4.25
N THR A 64 15.15 -15.98 -4.47
CA THR A 64 16.61 -16.11 -4.59
C THR A 64 17.29 -15.27 -3.51
N ARG A 65 18.57 -15.57 -3.25
CA ARG A 65 19.40 -14.78 -2.34
C ARG A 65 19.42 -13.29 -2.71
N ALA A 66 19.47 -12.98 -4.00
CA ALA A 66 19.45 -11.62 -4.51
C ALA A 66 18.13 -10.90 -4.20
N ASP A 67 16.98 -11.58 -4.24
CA ASP A 67 15.69 -10.98 -3.89
C ASP A 67 15.64 -10.61 -2.41
N VAL A 68 16.16 -11.48 -1.53
CA VAL A 68 16.21 -11.23 -0.08
C VAL A 68 17.13 -10.04 0.21
N ILE A 69 18.31 -9.98 -0.41
CA ILE A 69 19.23 -8.83 -0.28
C ILE A 69 18.57 -7.54 -0.80
N SER A 70 17.90 -7.61 -1.95
CA SER A 70 17.20 -6.45 -2.52
C SER A 70 16.09 -5.95 -1.59
N ALA A 71 15.39 -6.85 -0.90
CA ALA A 71 14.37 -6.49 0.08
C ALA A 71 14.95 -5.79 1.33
N THR A 72 16.25 -5.97 1.64
CA THR A 72 16.90 -5.20 2.71
C THR A 72 17.14 -3.73 2.34
N ALA A 73 17.14 -3.40 1.05
CA ALA A 73 17.30 -2.03 0.55
C ALA A 73 15.97 -1.26 0.45
N LEU A 74 14.83 -1.90 0.78
CA LEU A 74 13.52 -1.25 0.72
C LEU A 74 13.41 -0.11 1.75
N PRO A 75 12.59 0.92 1.45
CA PRO A 75 12.28 1.99 2.39
C PRO A 75 11.73 1.43 3.70
N ARG A 76 12.07 2.08 4.82
CA ARG A 76 11.72 1.60 6.19
C ARG A 76 10.22 1.47 6.46
N ASP A 77 9.39 2.08 5.62
CA ASP A 77 7.94 2.10 5.76
C ASP A 77 7.23 0.98 4.96
N GLU A 78 7.96 0.26 4.12
CA GLU A 78 7.42 -0.79 3.26
C GLU A 78 7.64 -2.18 3.88
N ASP A 79 6.62 -3.04 3.88
CA ASP A 79 6.77 -4.41 4.39
C ASP A 79 7.54 -5.25 3.36
N PRO A 80 8.76 -5.70 3.67
CA PRO A 80 9.57 -6.49 2.75
C PRO A 80 8.88 -7.80 2.35
N THR A 81 8.01 -8.33 3.20
CA THR A 81 7.24 -9.55 2.92
C THR A 81 6.26 -9.34 1.76
N GLU A 82 5.58 -8.19 1.71
CA GLU A 82 4.66 -7.85 0.62
C GLU A 82 5.41 -7.71 -0.69
N ARG A 83 6.57 -7.04 -0.68
CA ARG A 83 7.38 -6.86 -1.89
C ARG A 83 7.89 -8.19 -2.43
N LEU A 84 8.35 -9.08 -1.56
CA LEU A 84 8.82 -10.42 -1.94
C LEU A 84 7.66 -11.28 -2.47
N ALA A 85 6.47 -11.18 -1.88
CA ALA A 85 5.29 -11.86 -2.38
C ALA A 85 4.96 -11.44 -3.82
N LEU A 86 5.09 -10.15 -4.16
CA LEU A 86 4.94 -9.65 -5.53
C LEU A 86 5.97 -10.26 -6.49
N VAL A 87 7.25 -10.34 -6.10
CA VAL A 87 8.31 -10.96 -6.92
C VAL A 87 7.98 -12.44 -7.18
N VAL A 88 7.57 -13.18 -6.14
CA VAL A 88 7.19 -14.58 -6.27
C VAL A 88 6.00 -14.72 -7.22
N GLN A 89 4.99 -13.86 -7.09
CA GLN A 89 3.80 -13.87 -7.94
C GLN A 89 4.14 -13.60 -9.41
N GLU A 90 4.96 -12.59 -9.69
CA GLU A 90 5.42 -12.24 -11.04
C GLU A 90 6.16 -13.40 -11.70
N ARG A 91 7.04 -14.07 -10.94
CA ARG A 91 7.76 -15.27 -11.43
C ARG A 91 6.85 -16.47 -11.62
N ARG A 92 5.82 -16.64 -10.80
CA ARG A 92 4.84 -17.73 -10.98
C ARG A 92 4.03 -17.52 -12.25
N ILE A 93 3.61 -16.29 -12.53
CA ILE A 93 2.92 -15.93 -13.78
C ILE A 93 3.82 -16.22 -14.98
N THR A 94 5.07 -15.73 -14.94
CA THR A 94 6.04 -15.94 -16.03
C THR A 94 6.34 -17.43 -16.27
N ARG A 95 6.49 -18.21 -15.20
CA ARG A 95 6.70 -19.68 -15.31
C ARG A 95 5.45 -20.43 -15.73
N GLY A 96 4.27 -19.98 -15.31
CA GLY A 96 2.99 -20.56 -15.71
C GLY A 96 2.69 -20.32 -17.18
N TRP A 97 3.08 -19.16 -17.72
CA TRP A 97 2.97 -18.82 -19.14
C TRP A 97 3.98 -19.60 -20.01
N ARG A 98 5.15 -19.97 -19.46
CA ARG A 98 6.19 -20.76 -20.13
C ARG A 98 5.94 -22.28 -20.05
N ARG A 99 4.68 -22.71 -20.17
CA ARG A 99 4.30 -24.13 -20.34
C ARG A 99 3.74 -24.29 -21.76
N PRO A 100 4.33 -25.15 -22.63
CA PRO A 100 3.73 -25.48 -23.92
C PRO A 100 2.42 -26.26 -23.74
#